data_AF-A0AAD7IRU6-F1
#
_entry.id   AF-A0AAD7IRU6-F1
#
_cell.length_a   1.000
_cell.length_b   1.000
_cell.length_c   1.000
_cell.angle_alpha   90.00
_cell.angle_beta   90.00
_cell.angle_gamma   90.00
#
_symmetry.space_group_name_H-M   'P 1'
#
loop_
_entity.id
_entity.type
_entity.pdbx_description
1 polymer ?
#
loop_
_entity_poly.entity_id
_entity_poly.type
_entity_poly.pdbx_seq_one_letter_code
_entity_poly.pdbx_strand_id
1 'polypeptide(L)'
;LKAFIKTILGCDPDAENPEEGGILGVVKAYYGTVEAQGRGSLHCHMMVWVAGGLNPNEIKEKALENGGNIEFQQRLITFLDDTISTAIPPDSERCDLETPLSKCHPCATRGPGPGVKPEDMSDAEQRDLHNLAERCQRHRHTGTCYKYWKGSAPKDCRFDLDKDNETPISVFDPETGEFHSRCLDGLVNNFNETMLRAIRCNMDIKFIGSGPAAKAILYYITDYITKSQLQAHVAYAALEGAVHKLGEFNAEEDDLTARAKRLLQRCAHSLISKQEMSAQQVVSYLMDFEDHFTDNEYANLFWTSLEVFINKEDPSPECYPIKVVPVVDSSSSPDLAEEARESDIVDDTMADLDDHDDITLTLDGAGKLVPTANQACDYQKRGELLENV
;
A
#
# COMPACT_ATOMS: atom_id res chain seq x y z
N LEU A 1 13.39 -10.95 -0.06
CA LEU A 1 13.32 -9.57 0.46
C LEU A 1 14.46 -9.24 1.42
N LYS A 2 14.74 -10.05 2.46
CA LYS A 2 15.91 -9.84 3.35
C LYS A 2 17.23 -9.54 2.62
N ALA A 3 17.58 -10.35 1.62
CA ALA A 3 18.79 -10.10 0.79
C ALA A 3 18.73 -8.79 -0.01
N PHE A 4 17.54 -8.36 -0.44
CA PHE A 4 17.35 -7.06 -1.09
C PHE A 4 17.55 -5.92 -0.09
N ILE A 5 16.94 -5.99 1.09
CA ILE A 5 17.08 -4.98 2.14
C ILE A 5 18.57 -4.85 2.56
N LYS A 6 19.22 -5.99 2.83
CA LYS A 6 20.63 -6.02 3.20
C LYS A 6 21.57 -5.51 2.12
N THR A 7 21.46 -6.04 0.90
CA THR A 7 22.46 -5.79 -0.14
C THR A 7 22.17 -4.54 -0.97
N ILE A 8 20.89 -4.28 -1.25
CA ILE A 8 20.48 -3.19 -2.15
C ILE A 8 20.18 -1.93 -1.34
N LEU A 9 19.43 -2.04 -0.23
CA LEU A 9 19.16 -0.88 0.65
C LEU A 9 20.29 -0.62 1.66
N GLY A 10 21.24 -1.55 1.82
CA GLY A 10 22.35 -1.39 2.76
C GLY A 10 21.90 -1.46 4.23
N CYS A 11 20.79 -2.13 4.52
CA CYS A 11 20.23 -2.25 5.87
C CYS A 11 20.42 -3.67 6.39
N ASP A 12 21.38 -3.88 7.28
CA ASP A 12 21.65 -5.17 7.89
C ASP A 12 21.32 -5.12 9.39
N PRO A 13 20.30 -5.86 9.87
CA PRO A 13 20.01 -5.90 11.30
C PRO A 13 21.13 -6.57 12.12
N ASP A 14 21.96 -7.40 11.48
CA ASP A 14 23.01 -8.19 12.12
C ASP A 14 24.41 -7.53 12.04
N ALA A 15 24.54 -6.38 11.37
CA ALA A 15 25.82 -5.71 11.16
C ALA A 15 25.70 -4.18 11.17
N GLU A 16 26.83 -3.48 11.25
CA GLU A 16 26.83 -2.03 11.05
C GLU A 16 26.48 -1.69 9.59
N ASN A 17 25.51 -0.80 9.41
CA ASN A 17 25.12 -0.32 8.08
C ASN A 17 26.28 0.45 7.43
N PRO A 18 26.48 0.33 6.11
CA PRO A 18 27.52 1.07 5.40
C PRO A 18 27.34 2.58 5.56
N GLU A 19 28.43 3.32 5.80
CA GLU A 19 28.40 4.79 5.93
C GLU A 19 27.85 5.47 4.66
N GLU A 20 28.16 4.91 3.48
CA GLU A 20 27.69 5.40 2.18
C GLU A 20 26.22 5.01 1.88
N GLY A 21 25.65 4.08 2.65
CA GLY A 21 24.30 3.57 2.46
C GLY A 21 24.15 2.54 1.32
N GLY A 22 22.91 2.31 0.92
CA GLY A 22 22.57 1.47 -0.24
C GLY A 22 22.42 2.29 -1.52
N ILE A 23 21.80 1.70 -2.54
CA ILE A 23 21.62 2.35 -3.85
C ILE A 23 20.71 3.59 -3.83
N LEU A 24 19.90 3.74 -2.78
CA LEU A 24 19.05 4.92 -2.57
C LEU A 24 19.71 5.94 -1.64
N GLY A 25 20.95 5.70 -1.21
CA GLY A 25 21.62 6.44 -0.14
C GLY A 25 21.47 5.77 1.23
N VAL A 26 21.78 6.52 2.28
CA VAL A 26 21.72 6.04 3.67
C VAL A 26 20.26 5.90 4.09
N VAL A 27 19.77 4.68 4.22
CA VAL A 27 18.40 4.41 4.68
C VAL A 27 18.32 4.57 6.21
N LYS A 28 17.28 5.25 6.68
CA LYS A 28 17.01 5.53 8.10
C LYS A 28 15.86 4.71 8.66
N ALA A 29 14.87 4.42 7.82
CA ALA A 29 13.74 3.58 8.16
C ALA A 29 13.24 2.86 6.91
N TYR A 30 12.63 1.69 7.06
CA TYR A 30 11.81 1.08 6.02
C TYR A 30 10.63 0.31 6.61
N TYR A 31 9.58 0.19 5.80
CA TYR A 31 8.46 -0.68 6.09
C TYR A 31 7.99 -1.32 4.80
N GLY A 32 7.86 -2.64 4.76
CA GLY A 32 7.35 -3.39 3.63
C GLY A 32 6.32 -4.42 4.06
N THR A 33 5.30 -4.62 3.24
CA THR A 33 4.30 -5.69 3.40
C THR A 33 4.21 -6.52 2.12
N VAL A 34 4.01 -7.83 2.28
CA VAL A 34 3.87 -8.80 1.21
C VAL A 34 2.42 -9.23 1.10
N GLU A 35 1.80 -8.90 -0.02
CA GLU A 35 0.44 -9.34 -0.34
C GLU A 35 0.46 -10.45 -1.39
N ALA A 36 -0.35 -11.48 -1.18
CA ALA A 36 -0.75 -12.40 -2.25
C ALA A 36 -1.84 -11.74 -3.11
N GLN A 37 -1.50 -11.36 -4.33
CA GLN A 37 -2.52 -10.90 -5.28
C GLN A 37 -3.38 -12.09 -5.74
N GLY A 38 -4.63 -11.84 -6.12
CA GLY A 38 -5.55 -12.85 -6.66
C GLY A 38 -5.11 -13.54 -7.96
N ARG A 39 -3.88 -13.27 -8.44
CA ARG A 39 -3.22 -13.95 -9.57
C ARG A 39 -2.06 -14.87 -9.13
N GLY A 40 -1.87 -15.00 -7.81
CA GLY A 40 -0.94 -15.92 -7.17
C GLY A 40 0.49 -15.42 -6.98
N SER A 41 0.93 -14.36 -7.67
CA SER A 41 2.22 -13.74 -7.37
C SER A 41 2.18 -12.98 -6.05
N LEU A 42 3.27 -13.06 -5.29
CA LEU A 42 3.50 -12.26 -4.09
C LEU A 42 4.07 -10.89 -4.51
N HIS A 43 3.52 -9.82 -3.95
CA HIS A 43 3.91 -8.44 -4.25
C HIS A 43 4.34 -7.77 -2.96
N CYS A 44 5.45 -7.05 -3.00
CA CYS A 44 5.91 -6.26 -1.87
C CYS A 44 5.59 -4.80 -2.12
N HIS A 45 4.83 -4.18 -1.20
CA HIS A 45 4.67 -2.74 -1.13
C HIS A 45 5.59 -2.22 -0.04
N MET A 46 6.46 -1.27 -0.35
CA MET A 46 7.52 -0.83 0.58
C MET A 46 7.67 0.69 0.56
N MET A 47 7.83 1.26 1.75
CA MET A 47 8.30 2.62 1.98
C MET A 47 9.73 2.58 2.48
N VAL A 48 10.56 3.47 1.96
CA VAL A 48 11.97 3.62 2.35
C VAL A 48 12.23 5.09 2.66
N TRP A 49 12.68 5.37 3.86
CA TRP A 49 13.07 6.71 4.30
C TRP A 49 14.59 6.83 4.22
N VAL A 50 15.06 7.77 3.41
CA VAL A 50 16.48 8.03 3.21
C VAL A 50 16.91 9.22 4.07
N ALA A 51 18.14 9.18 4.58
CA ALA A 51 18.75 10.27 5.33
C ALA A 51 18.74 11.57 4.49
N GLY A 52 18.30 12.66 5.10
CA GLY A 52 18.09 13.92 4.37
C GLY A 52 16.83 13.94 3.51
N GLY A 53 15.99 12.91 3.58
CA GLY A 53 14.62 12.92 3.06
C GLY A 53 13.77 13.90 3.86
N LEU A 54 13.67 15.12 3.34
CA LEU A 54 12.89 16.20 3.94
C LEU A 54 11.39 15.95 3.80
N ASN A 55 10.61 16.55 4.71
CA ASN A 55 9.16 16.58 4.55
C ASN A 55 8.80 17.27 3.22
N PRO A 56 7.76 16.82 2.49
CA PRO A 56 7.28 17.51 1.29
C PRO A 56 7.12 19.03 1.40
N ASN A 57 6.65 19.52 2.55
CA ASN A 57 6.52 20.97 2.78
C ASN A 57 7.89 21.65 2.87
N GLU A 58 8.86 21.01 3.55
CA GLU A 58 10.23 21.52 3.65
C GLU A 58 10.95 21.49 2.29
N ILE A 59 10.69 20.47 1.46
CA ILE A 59 11.22 20.41 0.08
C ILE A 59 10.71 21.61 -0.71
N LYS A 60 9.40 21.88 -0.64
CA LYS A 60 8.76 23.01 -1.32
C LYS A 60 9.29 24.35 -0.82
N GLU A 61 9.37 24.53 0.50
CA GLU A 61 9.93 25.74 1.11
C GLU A 61 11.37 25.96 0.65
N LYS A 62 12.22 24.94 0.74
CA LYS A 62 13.61 25.01 0.26
C LYS A 62 13.72 25.27 -1.23
N ALA A 63 12.86 24.67 -2.05
CA ALA A 63 12.86 24.91 -3.48
C ALA A 63 12.55 26.38 -3.81
N LEU A 64 11.67 27.03 -3.03
CA LEU A 64 11.24 28.42 -3.21
C LEU A 64 12.11 29.45 -2.46
N GLU A 65 12.96 29.01 -1.53
CA GLU A 65 13.86 29.89 -0.76
C GLU A 65 14.64 30.86 -1.67
N ASN A 66 14.75 32.12 -1.23
CA ASN A 66 15.47 33.18 -1.94
C ASN A 66 15.02 33.43 -3.40
N GLY A 67 13.76 33.12 -3.72
CA GLY A 67 13.23 33.29 -5.07
C GLY A 67 13.57 32.14 -6.03
N GLY A 68 13.94 30.98 -5.48
CA GLY A 68 14.30 29.78 -6.24
C GLY A 68 15.70 29.29 -5.86
N ASN A 69 15.80 28.31 -4.99
CA ASN A 69 17.08 27.72 -4.59
C ASN A 69 17.56 26.74 -5.67
N ILE A 70 18.18 27.29 -6.73
CA ILE A 70 18.63 26.53 -7.90
C ILE A 70 19.59 25.41 -7.52
N GLU A 71 20.48 25.63 -6.55
CA GLU A 71 21.43 24.60 -6.11
C GLU A 71 20.72 23.39 -5.51
N PHE A 72 19.76 23.62 -4.60
CA PHE A 72 18.95 22.56 -4.02
C PHE A 72 18.13 21.82 -5.08
N GLN A 73 17.42 22.57 -5.94
CA GLN A 73 16.59 22.01 -7.00
C GLN A 73 17.42 21.11 -7.93
N GLN A 74 18.58 21.61 -8.40
CA GLN A 74 19.43 20.87 -9.33
C GLN A 74 20.00 19.60 -8.68
N ARG A 75 20.42 19.67 -7.40
CA ARG A 75 20.92 18.49 -6.68
C ARG A 75 19.85 17.42 -6.53
N LEU A 76 18.61 17.80 -6.19
CA LEU A 76 17.50 16.86 -6.04
C LEU A 76 17.08 16.27 -7.40
N ILE A 77 17.00 17.09 -8.45
CA ILE A 77 16.75 16.63 -9.82
C ILE A 77 17.82 15.60 -10.23
N THR A 78 19.11 15.93 -10.07
CA THR A 78 20.20 15.03 -10.46
C THR A 78 20.14 13.71 -9.69
N PHE A 79 19.86 13.75 -8.39
CA PHE A 79 19.70 12.53 -7.60
C PHE A 79 18.53 11.66 -8.07
N LEU A 80 17.36 12.26 -8.31
CA LEU A 80 16.16 11.53 -8.72
C LEU A 80 16.26 10.98 -10.15
N ASP A 81 16.82 11.77 -11.07
CA ASP A 81 17.00 11.36 -12.46
C ASP A 81 18.03 10.24 -12.61
N ASP A 82 19.05 10.17 -11.73
CA ASP A 82 20.01 9.06 -11.65
C ASP A 82 19.39 7.82 -10.99
N THR A 83 18.52 8.01 -10.00
CA THR A 83 17.91 6.92 -9.23
C THR A 83 16.75 6.25 -9.95
N ILE A 84 15.94 7.02 -10.70
CA ILE A 84 14.68 6.58 -11.28
C ILE A 84 14.74 6.66 -12.81
N SER A 85 14.71 5.49 -13.44
CA SER A 85 14.58 5.32 -14.88
C SER A 85 13.10 5.31 -15.28
N THR A 86 12.76 6.11 -16.29
CA THR A 86 11.39 6.30 -16.80
C THR A 86 11.24 5.88 -18.26
N ALA A 87 12.19 5.12 -18.80
CA ALA A 87 12.20 4.64 -20.17
C ALA A 87 13.02 3.35 -20.27
N ILE A 88 12.82 2.63 -21.37
CA ILE A 88 13.62 1.45 -21.69
C ILE A 88 15.04 1.90 -22.06
N PRO A 89 16.08 1.36 -21.41
CA PRO A 89 17.46 1.71 -21.75
C PRO A 89 17.77 1.21 -23.17
N PRO A 90 18.70 1.86 -23.89
CA PRO A 90 19.05 1.45 -25.25
C PRO A 90 19.59 0.03 -25.28
N ASP A 91 19.24 -0.72 -26.34
CA ASP A 91 19.82 -2.06 -26.58
C ASP A 91 21.32 -1.94 -26.90
N SER A 92 22.06 -3.03 -26.69
CA SER A 92 23.48 -3.10 -27.05
C SER A 92 23.65 -3.01 -28.56
N GLU A 93 24.72 -2.35 -29.04
CA GLU A 93 25.02 -2.27 -30.47
C GLU A 93 25.30 -3.64 -31.12
N ARG A 94 25.64 -4.66 -30.30
CA ARG A 94 25.87 -6.04 -30.73
C ARG A 94 24.60 -6.89 -30.68
N CYS A 95 23.81 -6.79 -31.74
CA CYS A 95 22.54 -7.49 -31.90
C CYS A 95 22.61 -9.04 -31.94
N ASP A 96 23.81 -9.64 -32.00
CA ASP A 96 24.03 -11.09 -32.10
C ASP A 96 24.26 -11.81 -30.77
N LEU A 97 24.48 -11.08 -29.66
CA LEU A 97 24.69 -11.67 -28.33
C LEU A 97 23.38 -12.24 -27.74
N GLU A 98 23.23 -13.57 -27.71
CA GLU A 98 22.11 -14.17 -26.98
C GLU A 98 22.28 -14.04 -25.47
N THR A 99 21.28 -13.47 -24.79
CA THR A 99 21.19 -13.47 -23.32
C THR A 99 20.30 -14.62 -22.85
N PRO A 100 20.40 -15.06 -21.57
CA PRO A 100 19.48 -16.04 -21.00
C PRO A 100 18.00 -15.64 -21.17
N LEU A 101 17.70 -14.34 -21.11
CA LEU A 101 16.37 -13.77 -21.32
C LEU A 101 15.81 -14.01 -22.71
N SER A 102 16.65 -14.11 -23.75
CA SER A 102 16.18 -14.38 -25.11
C SER A 102 15.35 -15.67 -25.17
N LYS A 103 15.61 -16.64 -24.28
CA LYS A 103 15.01 -17.98 -24.31
C LYS A 103 13.92 -18.20 -23.26
N CYS A 104 13.96 -17.51 -22.13
CA CYS A 104 13.04 -17.77 -21.02
C CYS A 104 12.63 -16.50 -20.27
N HIS A 105 11.61 -16.64 -19.42
CA HIS A 105 11.04 -15.53 -18.67
C HIS A 105 12.08 -14.92 -17.71
N PRO A 106 12.08 -13.58 -17.50
CA PRO A 106 12.98 -12.90 -16.56
C PRO A 106 13.18 -13.59 -15.22
N CYS A 107 12.09 -13.93 -14.54
CA CYS A 107 12.11 -14.60 -13.24
C CYS A 107 12.73 -16.01 -13.23
N ALA A 108 12.95 -16.64 -14.38
CA ALA A 108 13.56 -17.97 -14.51
C ALA A 108 15.07 -17.93 -14.81
N THR A 109 15.62 -16.73 -15.00
CA THR A 109 17.02 -16.53 -15.38
C THR A 109 17.79 -15.86 -14.27
N ARG A 110 19.06 -16.24 -14.14
CA ARG A 110 20.07 -15.34 -13.59
C ARG A 110 20.60 -14.53 -14.79
N GLY A 111 21.05 -13.30 -14.55
CA GLY A 111 21.61 -12.43 -15.60
C GLY A 111 22.82 -13.05 -16.32
N PRO A 112 23.58 -12.27 -17.12
CA PRO A 112 24.75 -12.78 -17.83
C PRO A 112 25.67 -13.57 -16.89
N GLY A 113 25.88 -14.85 -17.22
CA GLY A 113 26.62 -15.77 -16.37
C GLY A 113 28.14 -15.72 -16.63
N PRO A 114 28.95 -16.43 -15.83
CA PRO A 114 30.40 -16.46 -15.97
C PRO A 114 30.91 -17.09 -17.28
N GLY A 115 30.01 -17.67 -18.09
CA GLY A 115 30.33 -18.18 -19.42
C GLY A 115 30.38 -17.11 -20.52
N VAL A 116 29.95 -15.87 -20.23
CA VAL A 116 30.12 -14.74 -21.15
C VAL A 116 31.57 -14.30 -21.11
N LYS A 117 32.15 -14.01 -22.28
CA LYS A 117 33.54 -13.56 -22.34
C LYS A 117 33.66 -12.18 -21.70
N PRO A 118 34.77 -11.86 -21.01
CA PRO A 118 34.94 -10.57 -20.36
C PRO A 118 34.75 -9.38 -21.32
N GLU A 119 35.20 -9.51 -22.58
CA GLU A 119 35.03 -8.47 -23.61
C GLU A 119 33.57 -8.21 -24.02
N ASP A 120 32.69 -9.20 -23.85
CA ASP A 120 31.28 -9.13 -24.25
C ASP A 120 30.36 -8.92 -23.03
N MET A 121 30.92 -8.88 -21.80
CA MET A 121 30.14 -8.82 -20.57
C MET A 121 29.31 -7.53 -20.48
N SER A 122 29.91 -6.39 -20.80
CA SER A 122 29.22 -5.09 -20.77
C SER A 122 28.02 -5.06 -21.73
N ASP A 123 28.23 -5.52 -22.98
CA ASP A 123 27.17 -5.57 -23.98
C ASP A 123 26.07 -6.56 -23.57
N ALA A 124 26.45 -7.71 -22.99
CA ALA A 124 25.51 -8.70 -22.48
C ALA A 124 24.69 -8.18 -21.30
N GLU A 125 25.29 -7.40 -20.39
CA GLU A 125 24.61 -6.75 -19.27
C GLU A 125 23.63 -5.67 -19.74
N GLN A 126 24.06 -4.82 -20.67
CA GLN A 126 23.19 -3.80 -21.26
C GLN A 126 21.99 -4.44 -21.96
N ARG A 127 22.24 -5.48 -22.76
CA ARG A 127 21.18 -6.21 -23.45
C ARG A 127 20.26 -6.95 -22.48
N ASP A 128 20.79 -7.52 -21.40
CA ASP A 128 19.97 -8.14 -20.36
C ASP A 128 19.05 -7.11 -19.71
N LEU A 129 19.58 -5.94 -19.33
CA LEU A 129 18.79 -4.85 -18.75
C LEU A 129 17.71 -4.33 -19.71
N HIS A 130 18.05 -4.10 -20.98
CA HIS A 130 17.07 -3.72 -22.01
C HIS A 130 15.91 -4.72 -22.07
N ASN A 131 16.24 -6.02 -22.17
CA ASN A 131 15.24 -7.08 -22.21
C ASN A 131 14.44 -7.21 -20.92
N LEU A 132 15.04 -6.96 -19.75
CA LEU A 132 14.33 -6.92 -18.47
C LEU A 132 13.33 -5.79 -18.45
N ALA A 133 13.76 -4.56 -18.76
CA ALA A 133 12.90 -3.39 -18.76
C ALA A 133 11.74 -3.56 -19.75
N GLU A 134 12.03 -4.00 -20.97
CA GLU A 134 11.03 -4.19 -22.02
C GLU A 134 10.00 -5.27 -21.67
N ARG A 135 10.41 -6.33 -20.96
CA ARG A 135 9.50 -7.42 -20.57
C ARG A 135 8.76 -7.17 -19.26
N CYS A 136 9.42 -6.53 -18.29
CA CYS A 136 8.90 -6.39 -16.93
C CYS A 136 8.29 -5.01 -16.66
N GLN A 137 8.73 -3.94 -17.32
CA GLN A 137 8.28 -2.57 -17.04
C GLN A 137 7.38 -1.99 -18.11
N ARG A 138 7.44 -2.49 -19.35
CA ARG A 138 6.54 -2.02 -20.40
C ARG A 138 5.10 -2.41 -20.12
N HIS A 139 4.26 -1.40 -19.98
CA HIS A 139 2.83 -1.54 -19.85
C HIS A 139 2.20 -2.00 -21.16
N ARG A 140 1.26 -2.93 -21.05
CA ARG A 140 0.36 -3.31 -22.14
C ARG A 140 -1.05 -3.20 -21.63
N HIS A 141 -1.85 -2.39 -22.33
CA HIS A 141 -3.25 -2.22 -21.98
C HIS A 141 -4.00 -3.56 -22.00
N THR A 142 -4.62 -3.89 -20.87
CA THR A 142 -5.46 -5.08 -20.71
C THR A 142 -6.83 -4.68 -20.16
N GLY A 143 -7.75 -5.63 -20.02
CA GLY A 143 -9.06 -5.37 -19.40
C GLY A 143 -8.97 -4.74 -18.00
N THR A 144 -7.87 -4.99 -17.26
CA THR A 144 -7.63 -4.39 -15.94
C THR A 144 -7.46 -2.87 -16.01
N CYS A 145 -6.87 -2.35 -17.10
CA CYS A 145 -6.68 -0.90 -17.30
C CYS A 145 -8.04 -0.18 -17.39
N TYR A 146 -9.05 -0.87 -17.89
CA TYR A 146 -10.39 -0.33 -18.12
C TYR A 146 -11.43 -0.90 -17.16
N LYS A 147 -11.01 -1.44 -16.00
CA LYS A 147 -11.89 -2.07 -15.01
C LYS A 147 -13.06 -1.17 -14.59
N TYR A 148 -12.82 0.13 -14.49
CA TYR A 148 -13.81 1.12 -14.05
C TYR A 148 -14.47 1.89 -15.20
N TRP A 149 -14.16 1.53 -16.44
CA TRP A 149 -14.71 2.20 -17.61
C TRP A 149 -16.16 1.79 -17.83
N LYS A 150 -17.08 2.76 -17.77
CA LYS A 150 -18.54 2.55 -17.86
C LYS A 150 -19.13 2.79 -19.26
N GLY A 151 -18.30 2.99 -20.29
CA GLY A 151 -18.77 3.12 -21.68
C GLY A 151 -19.02 4.54 -22.20
N SER A 152 -19.07 5.54 -21.32
CA SER A 152 -19.46 6.92 -21.67
C SER A 152 -18.30 7.87 -21.99
N ALA A 153 -17.05 7.46 -21.72
CA ALA A 153 -15.84 8.27 -21.88
C ALA A 153 -14.83 7.55 -22.79
N PRO A 154 -13.74 8.22 -23.23
CA PRO A 154 -12.57 7.53 -23.77
C PRO A 154 -12.04 6.46 -22.81
N LYS A 155 -11.32 5.48 -23.37
CA LYS A 155 -10.71 4.41 -22.58
C LYS A 155 -9.40 4.92 -21.98
N ASP A 156 -9.50 5.50 -20.81
CA ASP A 156 -8.32 5.97 -20.09
C ASP A 156 -7.74 4.84 -19.24
N CYS A 157 -6.41 4.74 -19.23
CA CYS A 157 -5.72 3.75 -18.42
C CYS A 157 -5.89 4.09 -16.94
N ARG A 158 -6.43 3.18 -16.13
CA ARG A 158 -6.52 3.33 -14.67
C ARG A 158 -5.17 3.70 -14.02
N PHE A 159 -4.07 3.25 -14.60
CA PHE A 159 -2.72 3.49 -14.09
C PHE A 159 -2.08 4.78 -14.61
N ASP A 160 -2.81 5.56 -15.42
CA ASP A 160 -2.33 6.79 -16.04
C ASP A 160 -1.05 6.59 -16.88
N LEU A 161 -0.99 5.46 -17.58
CA LEU A 161 0.10 5.11 -18.49
C LEU A 161 -0.39 5.25 -19.93
N ASP A 162 0.02 6.33 -20.58
CA ASP A 162 -0.30 6.64 -21.97
C ASP A 162 0.99 7.02 -22.73
N LYS A 163 1.00 6.81 -24.05
CA LYS A 163 2.13 7.23 -24.89
C LYS A 163 2.29 8.75 -24.91
N ASP A 164 1.20 9.47 -24.72
CA ASP A 164 1.20 10.94 -24.73
C ASP A 164 1.69 11.53 -23.40
N ASN A 165 1.87 10.70 -22.35
CA ASN A 165 2.36 11.11 -21.03
C ASN A 165 3.90 11.25 -21.04
N GLU A 166 4.43 12.17 -21.85
CA GLU A 166 5.86 12.46 -21.92
C GLU A 166 6.20 13.81 -21.27
N THR A 167 7.27 13.82 -20.47
CA THR A 167 7.85 15.00 -19.85
C THR A 167 9.37 14.89 -19.96
N PRO A 168 10.04 15.68 -20.83
CA PRO A 168 11.44 15.41 -21.19
C PRO A 168 12.44 15.74 -20.08
N ILE A 169 12.08 16.64 -19.15
CA ILE A 169 12.96 17.14 -18.10
C ILE A 169 12.25 17.21 -16.76
N SER A 170 12.97 16.92 -15.69
CA SER A 170 12.51 17.12 -14.32
C SER A 170 12.61 18.59 -13.95
N VAL A 171 11.55 19.18 -13.41
CA VAL A 171 11.47 20.61 -13.11
C VAL A 171 10.74 20.88 -11.80
N PHE A 172 11.13 21.97 -11.14
CA PHE A 172 10.33 22.57 -10.07
C PHE A 172 9.45 23.66 -10.65
N ASP A 173 8.19 23.69 -10.26
CA ASP A 173 7.30 24.80 -10.52
C ASP A 173 7.80 26.03 -9.72
N PRO A 174 8.08 27.17 -10.39
CA PRO A 174 8.63 28.35 -9.73
C PRO A 174 7.63 29.08 -8.81
N GLU A 175 6.33 28.88 -9.00
CA GLU A 175 5.28 29.50 -8.19
C GLU A 175 4.86 28.59 -7.04
N THR A 176 4.70 27.30 -7.32
CA THR A 176 4.18 26.34 -6.35
C THR A 176 5.28 25.57 -5.62
N GLY A 177 6.50 25.53 -6.13
CA GLY A 177 7.61 24.72 -5.59
C GLY A 177 7.38 23.21 -5.72
N GLU A 178 6.39 22.79 -6.51
CA GLU A 178 6.10 21.38 -6.74
C GLU A 178 7.11 20.77 -7.71
N PHE A 179 7.54 19.55 -7.40
CA PHE A 179 8.46 18.79 -8.24
C PHE A 179 7.69 17.96 -9.28
N HIS A 180 8.02 18.14 -10.55
CA HIS A 180 7.55 17.32 -11.65
C HIS A 180 8.73 16.50 -12.19
N SER A 181 8.64 15.17 -12.05
CA SER A 181 9.63 14.26 -12.60
C SER A 181 9.53 14.19 -14.12
N ARG A 182 10.67 14.02 -14.80
CA ARG A 182 10.69 13.59 -16.19
C ARG A 182 9.98 12.26 -16.34
N CYS A 183 9.36 12.06 -17.50
CA CYS A 183 8.76 10.84 -17.98
C CYS A 183 9.13 10.69 -19.46
N LEU A 184 10.12 9.86 -19.76
CA LEU A 184 10.63 9.70 -21.13
C LEU A 184 9.85 8.70 -21.98
N ASP A 185 9.09 7.80 -21.36
CA ASP A 185 8.18 6.86 -22.04
C ASP A 185 6.98 6.61 -21.13
N GLY A 186 5.84 7.22 -21.43
CA GLY A 186 4.63 7.13 -20.61
C GLY A 186 3.96 5.74 -20.56
N LEU A 187 4.49 4.75 -21.30
CA LEU A 187 4.08 3.35 -21.19
C LEU A 187 5.04 2.49 -20.35
N VAL A 188 6.02 3.08 -19.67
CA VAL A 188 7.00 2.36 -18.86
C VAL A 188 6.80 2.72 -17.39
N ASN A 189 6.67 1.71 -16.54
CA ASN A 189 6.70 1.94 -15.10
C ASN A 189 8.05 2.51 -14.68
N ASN A 190 8.07 3.39 -13.70
CA ASN A 190 9.31 3.90 -13.11
C ASN A 190 10.05 2.76 -12.39
N PHE A 191 11.34 2.62 -12.65
CA PHE A 191 12.16 1.57 -12.02
C PHE A 191 13.54 2.10 -11.67
N ASN A 192 14.25 1.38 -10.79
CA ASN A 192 15.67 1.57 -10.59
C ASN A 192 16.40 0.42 -11.30
N GLU A 193 17.43 0.73 -12.09
CA GLU A 193 18.12 -0.26 -12.92
C GLU A 193 18.77 -1.36 -12.08
N THR A 194 19.44 -0.98 -10.98
CA THR A 194 20.10 -1.92 -10.08
C THR A 194 19.09 -2.81 -9.36
N MET A 195 17.98 -2.23 -8.88
CA MET A 195 16.88 -3.02 -8.30
C MET A 195 16.32 -4.02 -9.32
N LEU A 196 16.03 -3.57 -10.54
CA LEU A 196 15.46 -4.39 -11.60
C LEU A 196 16.38 -5.56 -11.97
N ARG A 197 17.70 -5.34 -12.06
CA ARG A 197 18.68 -6.40 -12.30
C ARG A 197 18.70 -7.44 -11.19
N ALA A 198 18.52 -7.01 -9.94
CA ALA A 198 18.54 -7.89 -8.76
C ALA A 198 17.25 -8.71 -8.62
N ILE A 199 16.08 -8.07 -8.74
CA ILE A 199 14.78 -8.72 -8.51
C ILE A 199 14.21 -9.39 -9.75
N ARG A 200 14.58 -8.91 -10.96
CA ARG A 200 14.17 -9.44 -12.28
C ARG A 200 12.66 -9.62 -12.45
N CYS A 201 11.88 -8.74 -11.83
CA CYS A 201 10.42 -8.69 -11.93
C CYS A 201 9.94 -7.25 -12.11
N ASN A 202 8.66 -7.08 -12.40
CA ASN A 202 8.02 -5.76 -12.44
C ASN A 202 8.21 -5.04 -11.10
N MET A 203 8.45 -3.73 -11.15
CA MET A 203 8.52 -2.85 -9.99
C MET A 203 7.98 -1.46 -10.36
N ASP A 204 7.69 -0.66 -9.36
CA ASP A 204 7.29 0.73 -9.54
C ASP A 204 7.88 1.55 -8.38
N ILE A 205 8.92 2.33 -8.67
CA ILE A 205 9.56 3.22 -7.68
C ILE A 205 9.04 4.65 -7.89
N LYS A 206 8.63 5.31 -6.81
CA LYS A 206 8.15 6.69 -6.85
C LYS A 206 8.77 7.51 -5.73
N PHE A 207 9.16 8.73 -6.07
CA PHE A 207 9.55 9.73 -5.09
C PHE A 207 8.30 10.41 -4.51
N ILE A 208 8.25 10.53 -3.19
CA ILE A 208 7.14 11.17 -2.46
C ILE A 208 7.57 12.59 -2.13
N GLY A 209 7.39 13.51 -3.08
CA GLY A 209 7.83 14.90 -2.97
C GLY A 209 6.77 15.91 -2.57
N SER A 210 5.48 15.53 -2.53
CA SER A 210 4.36 16.43 -2.24
C SER A 210 3.44 15.88 -1.15
N GLY A 211 2.80 16.77 -0.38
CA GLY A 211 1.82 16.39 0.64
C GLY A 211 0.65 15.57 0.07
N PRO A 212 0.05 15.95 -1.06
CA PRO A 212 -0.96 15.12 -1.74
C PRO A 212 -0.45 13.73 -2.14
N ALA A 213 0.78 13.63 -2.69
CA ALA A 213 1.37 12.33 -3.03
C ALA A 213 1.61 11.46 -1.79
N ALA A 214 2.08 12.07 -0.69
CA ALA A 214 2.26 11.40 0.59
C ALA A 214 0.93 10.89 1.16
N LYS A 215 -0.13 11.70 1.10
CA LYS A 215 -1.48 11.27 1.52
C LYS A 215 -1.99 10.12 0.65
N ALA A 216 -1.87 10.24 -0.67
CA ALA A 216 -2.34 9.22 -1.60
C ALA A 216 -1.61 7.88 -1.41
N ILE A 217 -0.28 7.89 -1.23
CA ILE A 217 0.49 6.67 -1.03
C ILE A 217 0.22 6.03 0.34
N LEU A 218 -0.04 6.83 1.38
CA LEU A 218 -0.43 6.32 2.69
C LEU A 218 -1.77 5.56 2.60
N TYR A 219 -2.79 6.13 1.96
CA TYR A 219 -4.06 5.41 1.74
C TYR A 219 -3.84 4.16 0.91
N TYR A 220 -3.09 4.28 -0.19
CA TYR A 220 -2.78 3.15 -1.05
C TYR A 220 -2.15 2.02 -0.24
N ILE A 221 -1.02 2.25 0.42
CA ILE A 221 -0.31 1.21 1.18
C ILE A 221 -1.17 0.67 2.34
N THR A 222 -1.93 1.52 3.03
CA THR A 222 -2.85 1.09 4.09
C THR A 222 -3.90 0.12 3.56
N ASP A 223 -4.46 0.36 2.37
CA ASP A 223 -5.40 -0.55 1.73
C ASP A 223 -4.78 -1.93 1.45
N TYR A 224 -3.49 -1.99 1.11
CA TYR A 224 -2.76 -3.25 0.91
C TYR A 224 -2.45 -3.96 2.24
N ILE A 225 -2.05 -3.21 3.27
CA ILE A 225 -1.80 -3.75 4.62
C ILE A 225 -3.08 -4.33 5.22
N THR A 226 -4.20 -3.61 5.08
CA THR A 226 -5.48 -3.94 5.70
C THR A 226 -6.38 -4.77 4.79
N LYS A 227 -5.87 -5.22 3.63
CA LYS A 227 -6.68 -5.93 2.65
C LYS A 227 -7.23 -7.23 3.22
N SER A 228 -8.56 -7.30 3.31
CA SER A 228 -9.22 -8.54 3.72
C SER A 228 -8.84 -9.68 2.78
N GLN A 229 -8.34 -10.78 3.36
CA GLN A 229 -8.07 -12.01 2.63
C GLN A 229 -9.36 -12.66 2.10
N LEU A 230 -10.53 -12.29 2.64
CA LEU A 230 -11.82 -12.85 2.27
C LEU A 230 -12.73 -11.78 1.69
N GLN A 231 -13.11 -11.95 0.42
CA GLN A 231 -14.08 -11.08 -0.23
C GLN A 231 -15.49 -11.31 0.34
N ALA A 232 -16.23 -10.24 0.58
CA ALA A 232 -17.55 -10.28 1.23
C ALA A 232 -18.52 -11.25 0.54
N HIS A 233 -18.57 -11.31 -0.79
CA HIS A 233 -19.45 -12.24 -1.50
C HIS A 233 -19.10 -13.72 -1.29
N VAL A 234 -17.81 -14.04 -1.13
CA VAL A 234 -17.36 -15.40 -0.77
C VAL A 234 -17.80 -15.71 0.66
N ALA A 235 -17.69 -14.72 1.56
CA ALA A 235 -18.18 -14.84 2.92
C ALA A 235 -19.69 -15.10 2.96
N TYR A 236 -20.49 -14.30 2.25
CA TYR A 236 -21.93 -14.46 2.16
C TYR A 236 -22.33 -15.83 1.58
N ALA A 237 -21.69 -16.28 0.50
CA ALA A 237 -21.96 -17.61 -0.06
C ALA A 237 -21.56 -18.75 0.89
N ALA A 238 -20.58 -18.55 1.77
CA ALA A 238 -20.22 -19.51 2.81
C ALA A 238 -21.26 -19.53 3.93
N LEU A 239 -21.71 -18.36 4.38
CA LEU A 239 -22.74 -18.19 5.40
C LEU A 239 -24.08 -18.79 4.93
N GLU A 240 -24.52 -18.47 3.72
CA GLU A 240 -25.73 -19.03 3.12
C GLU A 240 -25.69 -20.56 3.08
N GLY A 241 -24.57 -21.13 2.61
CA GLY A 241 -24.38 -22.57 2.59
C GLY A 241 -24.37 -23.21 3.99
N ALA A 242 -23.84 -22.51 4.99
CA ALA A 242 -23.83 -22.97 6.38
C ALA A 242 -25.24 -22.96 6.99
N VAL A 243 -26.03 -21.91 6.73
CA VAL A 243 -27.44 -21.78 7.16
C VAL A 243 -28.29 -22.86 6.50
N HIS A 244 -28.19 -23.05 5.19
CA HIS A 244 -28.95 -24.07 4.47
C HIS A 244 -28.65 -25.48 4.99
N LYS A 245 -27.39 -25.78 5.36
CA LYS A 245 -27.03 -27.08 5.96
C LYS A 245 -27.60 -27.27 7.37
N LEU A 246 -27.90 -26.20 8.10
CA LEU A 246 -28.45 -26.25 9.46
C LEU A 246 -29.92 -26.69 9.46
N GLY A 247 -30.65 -26.52 8.35
CA GLY A 247 -32.07 -26.84 8.22
C GLY A 247 -32.97 -25.89 9.01
N GLU A 248 -34.28 -26.13 9.00
CA GLU A 248 -35.25 -25.35 9.78
C GLU A 248 -35.10 -25.57 11.30
N PHE A 249 -35.60 -24.64 12.12
CA PHE A 249 -35.54 -24.73 13.58
C PHE A 249 -36.59 -25.72 14.09
N ASN A 250 -36.15 -26.71 14.88
CA ASN A 250 -37.05 -27.63 15.55
C ASN A 250 -37.06 -27.37 17.07
N ALA A 251 -38.16 -26.80 17.56
CA ALA A 251 -38.31 -26.43 18.97
C ALA A 251 -38.28 -27.63 19.95
N GLU A 252 -38.45 -28.87 19.46
CA GLU A 252 -38.41 -30.08 20.29
C GLU A 252 -37.00 -30.70 20.39
N GLU A 253 -36.11 -30.45 19.41
CA GLU A 253 -34.79 -31.10 19.30
C GLU A 253 -33.62 -30.11 19.47
N ASP A 254 -33.85 -28.82 19.23
CA ASP A 254 -32.80 -27.81 19.23
C ASP A 254 -32.79 -26.95 20.51
N ASP A 255 -31.72 -27.07 21.28
CA ASP A 255 -31.33 -26.02 22.22
C ASP A 255 -30.83 -24.79 21.45
N LEU A 256 -31.40 -23.62 21.75
CA LEU A 256 -31.13 -22.36 21.06
C LEU A 256 -29.64 -22.00 21.10
N THR A 257 -29.00 -22.21 22.26
CA THR A 257 -27.58 -21.89 22.47
C THR A 257 -26.67 -22.85 21.70
N ALA A 258 -26.97 -24.16 21.77
CA ALA A 258 -26.23 -25.18 21.04
C ALA A 258 -26.39 -25.06 19.51
N ARG A 259 -27.55 -24.59 19.04
CA ARG A 259 -27.81 -24.33 17.63
C ARG A 259 -27.08 -23.09 17.14
N ALA A 260 -27.08 -22.00 17.91
CA ALA A 260 -26.31 -20.79 17.60
C ALA A 260 -24.79 -21.09 17.52
N LYS A 261 -24.26 -21.86 18.48
CA LYS A 261 -22.86 -22.32 18.43
C LYS A 261 -22.56 -23.16 17.19
N ARG A 262 -23.44 -24.10 16.85
CA ARG A 262 -23.29 -24.94 15.63
C ARG A 262 -23.35 -24.11 14.35
N LEU A 263 -24.19 -23.08 14.30
CA LEU A 263 -24.26 -22.15 13.18
C LEU A 263 -22.94 -21.40 13.03
N LEU A 264 -22.44 -20.76 14.09
CA LEU A 264 -21.16 -20.04 14.07
C LEU A 264 -19.99 -20.93 13.64
N GLN A 265 -19.91 -22.15 14.18
CA GLN A 265 -18.88 -23.12 13.80
C GLN A 265 -18.96 -23.52 12.32
N ARG A 266 -20.17 -23.78 11.80
CA ARG A 266 -20.36 -24.13 10.38
C ARG A 266 -20.06 -22.97 9.45
N CYS A 267 -20.44 -21.76 9.84
CA CYS A 267 -20.07 -20.53 9.16
C CYS A 267 -18.55 -20.41 9.10
N ALA A 268 -17.87 -20.45 10.26
CA ALA A 268 -16.40 -20.39 10.34
C ALA A 268 -15.71 -21.48 9.50
N HIS A 269 -16.13 -22.74 9.62
CA HIS A 269 -15.56 -23.84 8.84
C HIS A 269 -15.82 -23.67 7.34
N SER A 270 -17.00 -23.18 6.96
CA SER A 270 -17.32 -22.95 5.56
C SER A 270 -16.48 -21.80 4.99
N LEU A 271 -16.27 -20.72 5.76
CA LEU A 271 -15.44 -19.59 5.38
C LEU A 271 -13.99 -20.05 5.14
N ILE A 272 -13.43 -20.81 6.08
CA ILE A 272 -12.08 -21.37 5.96
C ILE A 272 -11.99 -22.34 4.76
N SER A 273 -12.97 -23.23 4.59
CA SER A 273 -12.94 -24.23 3.50
C SER A 273 -13.06 -23.62 2.10
N LYS A 274 -13.66 -22.44 1.98
CA LYS A 274 -13.84 -21.72 0.71
C LYS A 274 -12.74 -20.67 0.49
N GLN A 275 -11.81 -20.51 1.43
CA GLN A 275 -10.68 -19.62 1.25
C GLN A 275 -9.68 -20.28 0.30
N GLU A 276 -9.59 -19.73 -0.91
CA GLU A 276 -8.56 -20.12 -1.87
C GLU A 276 -7.27 -19.35 -1.58
N MET A 277 -6.16 -20.06 -1.46
CA MET A 277 -4.84 -19.48 -1.29
C MET A 277 -3.96 -19.85 -2.48
N SER A 278 -3.07 -18.94 -2.89
CA SER A 278 -2.14 -19.24 -3.97
C SER A 278 -1.07 -20.22 -3.51
N ALA A 279 -0.55 -21.03 -4.44
CA ALA A 279 0.54 -21.95 -4.13
C ALA A 279 1.77 -21.21 -3.56
N GLN A 280 2.06 -20.02 -4.08
CA GLN A 280 3.16 -19.18 -3.63
C GLN A 280 2.95 -18.68 -2.19
N GLN A 281 1.74 -18.26 -1.84
CA GLN A 281 1.40 -17.84 -0.48
C GLN A 281 1.52 -19.00 0.51
N VAL A 282 0.99 -20.17 0.14
CA VAL A 282 1.11 -21.38 0.95
C VAL A 282 2.57 -21.77 1.15
N VAL A 283 3.37 -21.76 0.09
CA VAL A 283 4.81 -22.06 0.19
C VAL A 283 5.53 -21.02 1.03
N SER A 284 5.22 -19.72 0.90
CA SER A 284 5.80 -18.67 1.73
C SER A 284 5.57 -18.94 3.23
N TYR A 285 4.33 -19.29 3.59
CA TYR A 285 3.97 -19.63 4.96
C TYR A 285 4.65 -20.91 5.44
N LEU A 286 4.68 -21.97 4.62
CA LEU A 286 5.34 -23.23 4.96
C LEU A 286 6.86 -23.11 5.10
N MET A 287 7.47 -22.16 4.37
CA MET A 287 8.90 -21.87 4.42
C MET A 287 9.26 -20.86 5.52
N ASP A 288 8.29 -20.45 6.33
CA ASP A 288 8.46 -19.48 7.41
C ASP A 288 9.05 -18.15 6.90
N PHE A 289 8.59 -17.73 5.72
CA PHE A 289 8.92 -16.42 5.18
C PHE A 289 8.00 -15.36 5.79
N GLU A 290 8.61 -14.29 6.29
CA GLU A 290 7.92 -13.11 6.78
C GLU A 290 7.03 -12.48 5.70
N ASP A 291 5.88 -11.98 6.13
CA ASP A 291 4.91 -11.24 5.32
C ASP A 291 5.05 -9.72 5.47
N HIS A 292 5.90 -9.25 6.38
CA HIS A 292 6.24 -7.85 6.54
C HIS A 292 7.72 -7.69 6.94
N PHE A 293 8.29 -6.53 6.64
CA PHE A 293 9.68 -6.20 6.88
C PHE A 293 9.78 -4.79 7.43
N THR A 294 10.41 -4.62 8.58
CA THR A 294 10.67 -3.30 9.17
C THR A 294 11.98 -3.31 9.95
N ASP A 295 12.53 -2.13 10.19
CA ASP A 295 13.66 -1.88 11.08
C ASP A 295 13.26 -1.16 12.39
N ASN A 296 11.95 -0.91 12.57
CA ASN A 296 11.43 -0.23 13.74
C ASN A 296 10.44 -1.10 14.51
N GLU A 297 10.36 -0.88 15.82
CA GLU A 297 9.31 -1.44 16.65
C GLU A 297 8.13 -0.46 16.69
N TYR A 298 6.93 -0.96 16.41
CA TYR A 298 5.71 -0.16 16.43
C TYR A 298 4.88 -0.49 17.66
N ALA A 299 4.24 0.52 18.23
CA ALA A 299 3.20 0.34 19.23
C ALA A 299 1.84 0.21 18.56
N ASN A 300 0.99 -0.68 19.07
CA ASN A 300 -0.39 -0.78 18.62
C ASN A 300 -1.11 0.54 18.89
N LEU A 301 -1.76 1.10 17.88
CA LEU A 301 -2.60 2.28 18.01
C LEU A 301 -4.07 1.84 18.00
N PHE A 302 -4.78 2.03 19.10
CA PHE A 302 -6.21 1.75 19.20
C PHE A 302 -6.99 2.89 18.55
N TRP A 303 -7.18 2.77 17.23
CA TRP A 303 -7.71 3.85 16.40
C TRP A 303 -9.07 4.36 16.87
N THR A 304 -10.00 3.47 17.24
CA THR A 304 -11.38 3.83 17.59
C THR A 304 -11.46 4.77 18.80
N SER A 305 -10.70 4.51 19.86
CA SER A 305 -10.70 5.37 21.06
C SER A 305 -10.03 6.73 20.80
N LEU A 306 -9.00 6.77 19.94
CA LEU A 306 -8.40 8.02 19.46
C LEU A 306 -9.34 8.80 18.55
N GLU A 307 -10.05 8.14 17.64
CA GLU A 307 -11.05 8.74 16.76
C GLU A 307 -12.20 9.34 17.57
N VAL A 308 -12.73 8.62 18.57
CA VAL A 308 -13.74 9.15 19.49
C VAL A 308 -13.23 10.36 20.26
N PHE A 309 -11.96 10.35 20.68
CA PHE A 309 -11.35 11.51 21.32
C PHE A 309 -11.24 12.71 20.36
N ILE A 310 -10.69 12.52 19.17
CA ILE A 310 -10.54 13.57 18.16
C ILE A 310 -11.90 14.15 17.79
N ASN A 311 -12.92 13.30 17.57
CA ASN A 311 -14.27 13.74 17.24
C ASN A 311 -14.95 14.52 18.38
N LYS A 312 -14.56 14.32 19.64
CA LYS A 312 -15.06 15.14 20.76
C LYS A 312 -14.45 16.54 20.77
N GLU A 313 -13.17 16.66 20.40
CA GLU A 313 -12.44 17.93 20.39
C GLU A 313 -12.70 18.74 19.11
N ASP A 314 -12.69 18.07 17.95
CA ASP A 314 -12.90 18.65 16.62
C ASP A 314 -13.80 17.72 15.78
N PRO A 315 -15.13 17.82 15.94
CA PRO A 315 -16.08 16.93 15.27
C PRO A 315 -16.04 17.12 13.76
N SER A 316 -15.73 16.05 13.03
CA SER A 316 -15.74 16.07 11.56
C SER A 316 -17.17 16.31 11.04
N PRO A 317 -17.45 17.42 10.34
CA PRO A 317 -18.78 17.72 9.81
C PRO A 317 -19.20 16.77 8.67
N GLU A 318 -18.24 16.09 8.04
CA GLU A 318 -18.48 15.14 6.94
C GLU A 318 -18.85 13.74 7.47
N CYS A 319 -18.33 13.33 8.63
CA CYS A 319 -18.57 12.02 9.23
C CYS A 319 -19.83 12.00 10.10
N TYR A 320 -20.19 13.13 10.69
CA TYR A 320 -21.34 13.26 11.58
C TYR A 320 -22.21 14.46 11.18
N PRO A 321 -23.03 14.34 10.11
CA PRO A 321 -23.97 15.40 9.76
C PRO A 321 -24.92 15.61 10.94
N ILE A 322 -24.89 16.82 11.51
CA ILE A 322 -25.86 17.25 12.52
C ILE A 322 -27.24 17.15 11.86
N LYS A 323 -28.03 16.13 12.24
CA LYS A 323 -29.43 16.04 11.81
C LYS A 323 -30.19 17.22 12.41
N VAL A 324 -30.30 18.30 11.64
CA VAL A 324 -31.29 19.35 11.91
C VAL A 324 -32.64 18.70 11.62
N VAL A 325 -33.34 18.26 12.68
CA VAL A 325 -34.69 17.72 12.57
C VAL A 325 -35.60 18.82 12.00
N PRO A 326 -36.17 18.68 10.79
CA PRO A 326 -37.15 19.63 10.32
C PRO A 326 -38.42 19.45 11.16
N VAL A 327 -38.95 20.55 11.69
CA VAL A 327 -40.29 20.58 12.27
C VAL A 327 -41.25 20.22 11.14
N VAL A 328 -41.83 19.01 11.21
CA VAL A 328 -42.77 18.50 10.21
C VAL A 328 -44.07 19.29 10.36
N ASP A 329 -44.36 20.16 9.40
CA ASP A 329 -45.71 20.71 9.23
C ASP A 329 -46.52 19.74 8.36
N SER A 330 -47.62 19.27 8.91
CA SER A 330 -48.40 18.16 8.37
C SER A 330 -49.38 18.64 7.30
N SER A 331 -49.01 18.56 6.00
CA SER A 331 -49.98 18.35 4.92
C SER A 331 -49.32 18.17 3.54
N SER A 332 -49.19 16.93 3.07
CA SER A 332 -49.65 16.44 1.75
C SER A 332 -48.92 15.14 1.37
N SER A 333 -49.69 14.17 0.86
CA SER A 333 -49.24 12.87 0.34
C SER A 333 -49.05 12.92 -1.19
N PRO A 334 -48.73 11.80 -1.87
CA PRO A 334 -47.40 11.44 -2.34
C PRO A 334 -47.28 11.53 -3.87
N ASP A 335 -46.08 11.79 -4.40
CA ASP A 335 -45.76 11.44 -5.79
C ASP A 335 -44.41 10.74 -5.87
N LEU A 336 -44.45 9.58 -6.51
CA LEU A 336 -43.38 8.63 -6.70
C LEU A 336 -42.45 9.11 -7.82
N ALA A 337 -41.17 9.27 -7.51
CA ALA A 337 -40.10 9.19 -8.50
C ALA A 337 -38.92 8.44 -7.87
N GLU A 338 -38.70 7.23 -8.36
CA GLU A 338 -37.53 6.40 -8.11
C GLU A 338 -36.26 7.15 -8.53
N GLU A 339 -35.34 7.31 -7.59
CA GLU A 339 -33.88 7.29 -7.85
C GLU A 339 -33.18 7.01 -6.50
N ALA A 340 -33.30 5.78 -6.02
CA ALA A 340 -32.45 5.29 -4.93
C ALA A 340 -31.05 5.01 -5.50
N ARG A 341 -30.14 5.95 -5.29
CA ARG A 341 -28.71 5.65 -5.31
C ARG A 341 -28.44 4.77 -4.09
N GLU A 342 -27.90 3.57 -4.31
CA GLU A 342 -27.26 2.74 -3.29
C GLU A 342 -26.10 3.55 -2.67
N SER A 343 -26.40 4.35 -1.65
CA SER A 343 -25.47 4.61 -0.58
C SER A 343 -25.69 3.51 0.45
N ASP A 344 -24.71 2.64 0.63
CA ASP A 344 -24.57 1.78 1.80
C ASP A 344 -24.51 2.67 3.05
N ILE A 345 -25.66 3.13 3.54
CA ILE A 345 -25.80 3.68 4.88
C ILE A 345 -25.97 2.46 5.77
N VAL A 346 -24.84 1.95 6.26
CA VAL A 346 -24.84 1.16 7.49
C VAL A 346 -25.31 2.12 8.57
N ASP A 347 -26.54 1.93 9.05
CA ASP A 347 -27.12 2.66 10.17
C ASP A 347 -26.44 2.18 11.46
N ASP A 348 -25.17 2.54 11.64
CA ASP A 348 -24.47 2.41 12.92
C ASP A 348 -24.93 3.54 13.83
N THR A 349 -26.09 3.34 14.43
CA THR A 349 -26.42 4.01 15.68
C THR A 349 -25.37 3.61 16.71
N MET A 350 -24.46 4.54 17.02
CA MET A 350 -23.33 4.45 17.97
C MET A 350 -23.70 4.15 19.44
N ALA A 351 -24.78 3.41 19.70
CA ALA A 351 -25.13 3.02 21.05
C ALA A 351 -24.30 1.82 21.56
N ASP A 352 -23.79 0.96 20.66
CA ASP A 352 -23.18 -0.33 21.05
C ASP A 352 -21.91 -0.68 20.25
N LEU A 353 -20.98 0.26 20.07
CA LEU A 353 -19.60 -0.13 19.75
C LEU A 353 -18.95 -0.59 21.05
N ASP A 354 -18.84 -1.91 21.23
CA ASP A 354 -18.08 -2.52 22.33
C ASP A 354 -16.66 -1.94 22.34
N ASP A 355 -16.35 -1.26 23.45
CA ASP A 355 -15.10 -0.57 23.76
C ASP A 355 -13.99 -1.62 23.93
N HIS A 356 -13.42 -2.10 22.83
CA HIS A 356 -12.25 -2.98 22.83
C HIS A 356 -10.95 -2.20 23.13
N ASP A 357 -10.96 -1.43 24.22
CA ASP A 357 -9.77 -0.78 24.78
C ASP A 357 -8.98 -1.79 25.65
N ASP A 358 -7.66 -1.83 25.47
CA ASP A 358 -6.76 -2.35 26.52
C ASP A 358 -6.75 -1.34 27.67
N ILE A 359 -7.67 -1.52 28.62
CA ILE A 359 -7.82 -0.64 29.78
C ILE A 359 -7.04 -1.20 30.96
N THR A 360 -6.14 -0.39 31.53
CA THR A 360 -5.53 -0.76 32.81
C THR A 360 -6.58 -0.62 33.91
N LEU A 361 -6.97 -1.75 34.51
CA LEU A 361 -7.97 -1.80 35.57
C LEU A 361 -7.31 -1.70 36.95
N THR A 362 -7.87 -0.89 37.84
CA THR A 362 -7.53 -0.87 39.27
C THR A 362 -8.78 -1.11 40.11
N LEU A 363 -8.61 -1.43 41.39
CA LEU A 363 -9.71 -1.46 42.35
C LEU A 363 -9.79 -0.12 43.06
N ASP A 364 -10.98 0.48 43.09
CA ASP A 364 -11.22 1.67 43.91
C ASP A 364 -11.22 1.34 45.41
N GLY A 365 -11.31 2.37 46.27
CA GLY A 365 -11.34 2.21 47.73
C GLY A 365 -12.54 1.40 48.26
N ALA A 366 -13.52 1.08 47.40
CA ALA A 366 -14.67 0.23 47.70
C ALA A 366 -14.55 -1.18 47.08
N GLY A 367 -13.43 -1.51 46.43
CA GLY A 367 -13.18 -2.80 45.81
C GLY A 367 -13.87 -3.01 44.46
N LYS A 368 -14.28 -1.94 43.77
CA LYS A 368 -14.86 -2.00 42.43
C LYS A 368 -13.77 -1.81 41.37
N LEU A 369 -13.80 -2.64 40.33
CA LEU A 369 -12.94 -2.47 39.16
C LEU A 369 -13.29 -1.14 38.46
N VAL A 370 -12.29 -0.27 38.33
CA VAL A 370 -12.39 1.01 37.62
C VAL A 370 -11.26 1.12 36.59
N PRO A 371 -11.56 1.62 35.38
CA PRO A 371 -10.54 1.89 34.36
C PRO A 371 -9.67 3.08 34.80
N THR A 372 -8.35 2.93 34.73
CA THR A 372 -7.37 3.91 35.25
C THR A 372 -6.68 4.72 34.16
N ALA A 373 -6.38 4.09 33.02
CA ALA A 373 -5.75 4.72 31.87
C ALA A 373 -6.04 3.90 30.60
N ASN A 374 -6.18 4.62 29.49
CA ASN A 374 -6.15 4.08 28.13
C ASN A 374 -5.13 4.86 27.30
N GLN A 375 -4.79 4.37 26.11
CA GLN A 375 -3.75 4.98 25.27
C GLN A 375 -4.01 6.46 24.95
N ALA A 376 -5.29 6.86 24.81
CA ALA A 376 -5.65 8.26 24.62
C ALA A 376 -5.35 9.12 25.86
N CYS A 377 -5.64 8.62 27.06
CA CYS A 377 -5.27 9.29 28.31
C CYS A 377 -3.75 9.42 28.48
N ASP A 378 -2.99 8.40 28.09
CA ASP A 378 -1.52 8.43 28.14
C ASP A 378 -0.96 9.47 27.16
N TYR A 379 -1.53 9.56 25.96
CA TYR A 379 -1.17 10.60 24.99
C TYR A 379 -1.49 12.01 25.51
N GLN A 380 -2.67 12.24 26.09
CA GLN A 380 -3.06 13.55 26.64
C GLN A 380 -2.20 13.98 27.83
N LYS A 381 -1.82 13.02 28.68
CA LYS A 381 -1.06 13.26 29.91
C LYS A 381 0.43 13.10 29.71
N ARG A 382 0.90 12.90 28.47
CA ARG A 382 2.33 12.83 28.17
C ARG A 382 2.97 14.17 28.52
N GLY A 383 4.12 14.12 29.19
CA GLY A 383 4.90 15.32 29.48
C GLY A 383 5.63 15.84 28.24
N GLU A 384 6.31 16.98 28.39
CA GLU A 384 7.07 17.67 27.33
C GLU A 384 8.26 16.85 26.76
N LEU A 385 8.61 15.71 27.39
CA LEU A 385 9.72 14.84 26.99
C LEU A 385 9.58 14.24 25.57
N LEU A 386 8.38 14.27 24.97
CA LEU A 386 8.10 13.73 23.63
C LEU A 386 7.84 14.81 22.57
N GLU A 387 8.01 16.10 22.87
CA GLU A 387 7.77 17.17 21.89
C GLU A 387 8.84 17.25 20.79
N ASN A 388 10.01 16.63 20.99
CA ASN A 388 11.16 16.70 20.08
C ASN A 388 11.73 15.31 19.71
N VAL A 389 10.90 14.26 19.75
CA VAL A 389 11.28 12.89 19.34
C VAL A 389 11.00 12.67 17.86
#